data_AF-A0A7W8QYV0-F1
#
_entry.id   AF-A0A7W8QYV0-F1
#
_cell.length_a   1.000
_cell.length_b   1.000
_cell.length_c   1.000
_cell.angle_alpha   90.00
_cell.angle_beta   90.00
_cell.angle_gamma   90.00
#
_symmetry.space_group_name_H-M   'P 1'
#
loop_
_entity.id
_entity.type
_entity.pdbx_description
1 polymer ?
#
loop_
_entity_poly.entity_id
_entity_poly.type
_entity_poly.pdbx_seq_one_letter_code
_entity_poly.pdbx_strand_id
1 'polypeptide(L)'
;MKPIYIPLFFLAICLQSCGLNEREKKAAQKEQELLAWEQRLKIKEQDLDNIKHALDSAKKQIDSVSTDNPAIIGKWSVKMSCTETSCEGSALGDTKTEQWEMSYKENHIVVKAYSGLVLTRVYTGSYKDNVLKIVEEKPNSDALISATLNFLAEGRMDGSREIVQKDCKIVYALNAKKLK
;
A
#
# COMPACT_ATOMS: atom_id res chain seq x y z
N MET A 1 -39.38 8.79 -78.95
CA MET A 1 -38.84 7.70 -78.10
C MET A 1 -38.77 8.23 -76.68
N LYS A 2 -39.46 7.58 -75.73
CA LYS A 2 -39.80 8.13 -74.41
C LYS A 2 -38.61 8.02 -73.42
N PRO A 3 -38.32 9.05 -72.61
CA PRO A 3 -37.21 9.04 -71.66
C PRO A 3 -37.62 8.31 -70.38
N ILE A 4 -37.49 6.98 -70.36
CA ILE A 4 -37.83 6.11 -69.22
C ILE A 4 -36.64 5.95 -68.23
N TYR A 5 -35.47 6.53 -68.52
CA TYR A 5 -34.26 6.34 -67.71
C TYR A 5 -34.06 7.33 -66.56
N ILE A 6 -34.88 8.38 -66.45
CA ILE A 6 -34.75 9.41 -65.40
C ILE A 6 -35.24 8.94 -64.01
N PRO A 7 -36.35 8.18 -63.84
CA PRO A 7 -36.79 7.77 -62.51
C PRO A 7 -35.94 6.65 -61.89
N LEU A 8 -35.14 5.93 -62.68
CA LEU A 8 -34.31 4.83 -62.18
C LEU A 8 -33.01 5.32 -61.50
N PHE A 9 -32.49 6.46 -61.94
CA PHE A 9 -31.27 7.07 -61.39
C PHE A 9 -31.52 7.74 -60.02
N PHE A 10 -32.71 8.31 -59.81
CA PHE A 10 -33.10 8.91 -58.53
C PHE A 10 -33.30 7.88 -57.42
N LEU A 11 -33.75 6.66 -57.74
CA LEU A 11 -33.94 5.59 -56.75
C LEU A 11 -32.61 5.01 -56.23
N ALA A 12 -31.56 5.03 -57.05
CA ALA A 12 -30.22 4.52 -56.68
C ALA A 12 -29.49 5.44 -55.69
N ILE A 13 -29.76 6.76 -55.71
CA ILE A 13 -29.14 7.74 -54.81
C ILE A 13 -29.74 7.66 -53.40
N CYS A 14 -31.04 7.34 -53.29
CA CYS A 14 -31.71 7.21 -51.98
C CYS A 14 -31.26 5.98 -51.17
N LEU A 15 -30.74 4.92 -51.81
CA LEU A 15 -30.29 3.70 -51.11
C LEU A 15 -28.90 3.83 -50.47
N GLN A 16 -28.10 4.85 -50.82
CA GLN A 16 -26.77 5.05 -50.22
C GLN A 16 -26.80 5.90 -48.93
N SER A 17 -27.91 6.59 -48.65
CA SER A 17 -28.08 7.41 -47.44
C SER A 17 -28.43 6.59 -46.19
N CYS A 18 -28.95 5.36 -46.35
CA CYS A 18 -29.43 4.54 -45.23
C CYS A 18 -28.30 3.89 -44.39
N GLY A 19 -27.06 3.82 -44.90
CA GLY A 19 -25.90 3.25 -44.19
C GLY A 19 -24.96 4.25 -43.51
N LEU A 20 -25.17 5.55 -43.72
CA LEU A 20 -24.34 6.63 -43.14
C LEU A 20 -24.64 6.84 -41.65
N ASN A 21 -25.92 6.81 -41.28
CA ASN A 21 -26.38 7.06 -39.91
C ASN A 21 -25.91 5.98 -38.91
N GLU A 22 -25.80 4.72 -39.33
CA GLU A 22 -25.22 3.65 -38.49
C GLU A 22 -23.71 3.79 -38.28
N ARG A 23 -22.98 4.28 -39.28
CA ARG A 23 -21.54 4.52 -39.18
C ARG A 23 -21.24 5.70 -38.27
N GLU A 24 -22.02 6.77 -38.35
CA GLU A 24 -21.93 7.92 -37.45
C GLU A 24 -22.24 7.54 -36.01
N LYS A 25 -23.28 6.73 -35.75
CA LYS A 25 -23.58 6.23 -34.41
C LYS A 25 -22.45 5.35 -33.84
N LYS A 26 -21.88 4.45 -34.65
CA LYS A 26 -20.74 3.61 -34.23
C LYS A 26 -19.48 4.43 -33.98
N ALA A 27 -19.25 5.49 -34.76
CA ALA A 27 -18.14 6.41 -34.56
C ALA A 27 -18.30 7.20 -33.26
N ALA A 28 -19.48 7.77 -33.01
CA ALA A 28 -19.78 8.53 -31.79
C ALA A 28 -19.67 7.66 -30.52
N GLN A 29 -20.12 6.39 -30.57
CA GLN A 29 -19.98 5.45 -29.46
C GLN A 29 -18.50 5.14 -29.15
N LYS A 30 -17.68 4.92 -30.18
CA LYS A 30 -16.24 4.70 -30.00
C LYS A 30 -15.53 5.94 -29.46
N GLU A 31 -15.90 7.13 -29.92
CA GLU A 31 -15.36 8.38 -29.39
C GLU A 31 -15.65 8.54 -27.89
N GLN A 32 -16.87 8.22 -27.48
CA GLN A 32 -17.28 8.31 -26.08
C GLN A 32 -16.56 7.26 -25.20
N GLU A 33 -16.34 6.06 -25.72
CA GLU A 33 -15.57 5.00 -25.03
C GLU A 33 -14.09 5.38 -24.89
N LEU A 34 -13.49 5.93 -25.95
CA LEU A 34 -12.10 6.41 -25.94
C LEU A 34 -11.91 7.54 -24.92
N LEU A 35 -12.83 8.51 -24.87
CA LEU A 35 -12.79 9.59 -23.88
C LEU A 35 -12.87 9.06 -22.44
N ALA A 36 -13.75 8.10 -22.17
CA ALA A 36 -13.84 7.47 -20.85
C ALA A 36 -12.56 6.71 -20.48
N TRP A 37 -11.91 6.09 -21.47
CA TRP A 37 -10.66 5.38 -21.27
C TRP A 37 -9.47 6.33 -21.03
N GLU A 38 -9.38 7.42 -21.77
CA GLU A 38 -8.39 8.49 -21.56
C GLU A 38 -8.50 9.09 -20.15
N GLN A 39 -9.72 9.35 -19.68
CA GLN A 39 -9.95 9.85 -18.31
C GLN A 39 -9.46 8.84 -17.26
N ARG A 40 -9.73 7.55 -17.45
CA ARG A 40 -9.25 6.50 -16.52
C ARG A 40 -7.73 6.39 -16.52
N LEU A 41 -7.10 6.51 -17.69
CA LEU A 41 -5.63 6.51 -17.77
C LEU A 41 -5.04 7.71 -17.05
N LYS A 42 -5.59 8.91 -17.25
CA LYS A 42 -5.10 10.12 -16.60
C LYS A 42 -5.15 10.03 -15.07
N ILE A 43 -6.23 9.46 -14.52
CA ILE A 43 -6.35 9.22 -13.08
C ILE A 43 -5.27 8.23 -12.62
N LYS A 44 -5.08 7.11 -13.34
CA LYS A 44 -4.04 6.13 -13.00
C LYS A 44 -2.63 6.69 -13.10
N GLU A 45 -2.37 7.52 -14.09
CA GLU A 45 -1.07 8.16 -14.28
C GLU A 45 -0.79 9.17 -13.15
N GLN A 46 -1.80 9.94 -12.73
CA GLN A 46 -1.71 10.79 -11.55
C GLN A 46 -1.47 9.98 -10.26
N ASP A 47 -2.17 8.87 -10.07
CA ASP A 47 -1.96 8.00 -8.91
C ASP A 47 -0.55 7.40 -8.90
N LEU A 48 -0.06 6.93 -10.06
CA LEU A 48 1.30 6.41 -10.19
C LEU A 48 2.35 7.49 -9.93
N ASP A 49 2.13 8.70 -10.45
CA ASP A 49 3.02 9.83 -10.22
C ASP A 49 3.02 10.26 -8.75
N ASN A 50 1.85 10.27 -8.09
CA ASN A 50 1.73 10.52 -6.65
C ASN A 50 2.45 9.45 -5.83
N ILE A 51 2.32 8.17 -6.18
CA ILE A 51 3.04 7.06 -5.50
C ILE A 51 4.54 7.20 -5.73
N LYS A 52 4.98 7.54 -6.94
CA LYS A 52 6.39 7.76 -7.27
C LYS A 52 6.95 8.95 -6.50
N HIS A 53 6.23 10.06 -6.44
CA HIS A 53 6.60 11.23 -5.65
C HIS A 53 6.63 10.93 -4.15
N ALA A 54 5.71 10.13 -3.63
CA ALA A 54 5.74 9.67 -2.24
C ALA A 54 6.97 8.78 -1.97
N LEU A 55 7.30 7.89 -2.89
CA LEU A 55 8.47 7.01 -2.80
C LEU A 55 9.79 7.78 -2.94
N ASP A 56 9.89 8.73 -3.86
CA ASP A 56 11.05 9.60 -4.04
C ASP A 56 11.23 10.59 -2.89
N SER A 57 10.13 11.09 -2.30
CA SER A 57 10.18 11.89 -1.08
C SER A 57 10.63 11.04 0.11
N ALA A 58 10.13 9.81 0.22
CA ALA A 58 10.62 8.84 1.20
C ALA A 58 12.11 8.53 1.00
N LYS A 59 12.58 8.46 -0.26
CA LYS A 59 13.98 8.20 -0.62
C LYS A 59 14.91 9.39 -0.37
N LYS A 60 14.49 10.62 -0.66
CA LYS A 60 15.26 11.84 -0.33
C LYS A 60 15.38 12.08 1.18
N GLN A 61 14.47 11.56 1.99
CA GLN A 61 14.60 11.55 3.45
C GLN A 61 15.71 10.59 3.95
N ILE A 62 16.23 9.70 3.10
CA ILE A 62 17.30 8.72 3.41
C ILE A 62 18.70 9.34 3.26
N ASP A 63 18.85 10.46 2.53
CA ASP A 63 20.15 11.12 2.33
C ASP A 63 20.64 11.93 3.56
N SER A 64 19.83 12.04 4.62
CA SER A 64 20.31 12.50 5.92
C SER A 64 20.94 11.31 6.67
N VAL A 65 22.25 11.15 6.54
CA VAL A 65 23.15 10.26 7.31
C VAL A 65 22.48 9.73 8.58
N SER A 66 21.90 8.53 8.51
CA SER A 66 21.42 7.82 9.69
C SER A 66 22.65 7.45 10.51
N THR A 67 22.83 8.17 11.60
CA THR A 67 23.81 7.81 12.61
C THR A 67 23.29 6.54 13.26
N ASP A 68 23.86 5.38 12.89
CA ASP A 68 23.51 4.08 13.48
C ASP A 68 23.54 4.22 15.00
N ASN A 69 22.38 4.16 15.65
CA ASN A 69 22.32 4.20 17.12
C ASN A 69 22.59 2.79 17.65
N PRO A 70 23.76 2.49 18.23
CA PRO A 70 24.07 1.15 18.73
C PRO A 70 23.15 0.72 19.89
N ALA A 71 22.47 1.67 20.55
CA ALA A 71 21.59 1.38 21.67
C ALA A 71 20.34 0.56 21.27
N ILE A 72 19.88 0.64 20.02
CA ILE A 72 18.70 -0.09 19.56
C ILE A 72 19.01 -1.56 19.19
N ILE A 73 20.27 -1.86 18.90
CA ILE A 73 20.70 -3.18 18.42
C ILE A 73 20.70 -4.20 19.55
N GLY A 74 20.30 -5.42 19.21
CA GLY A 74 20.24 -6.57 20.12
C GLY A 74 18.84 -7.15 20.29
N LYS A 75 18.66 -7.90 21.38
CA LYS A 75 17.42 -8.62 21.67
C LYS A 75 16.51 -7.79 22.58
N TRP A 76 15.22 -7.82 22.29
CA TRP A 76 14.18 -7.10 23.00
C TRP A 76 13.03 -8.05 23.34
N SER A 77 12.50 -7.95 24.55
CA SER A 77 11.24 -8.59 24.91
C SER A 77 10.12 -7.60 24.69
N VAL A 78 9.20 -7.92 23.78
CA VAL A 78 8.08 -7.05 23.38
C VAL A 78 6.79 -7.65 23.89
N LYS A 79 6.17 -6.99 24.85
CA LYS A 79 4.83 -7.28 25.33
C LYS A 79 3.84 -6.45 24.52
N MET A 80 2.80 -7.11 24.02
CA MET A 80 1.75 -6.53 23.20
C MET A 80 0.43 -6.67 23.94
N SER A 81 -0.37 -5.62 23.98
CA SER A 81 -1.72 -5.60 24.58
C SER A 81 -2.71 -5.04 23.57
N CYS A 82 -3.74 -5.81 23.23
CA CYS A 82 -4.76 -5.40 22.26
C CYS A 82 -5.59 -4.23 22.83
N THR A 83 -5.53 -3.08 22.18
CA THR A 83 -6.25 -1.86 22.59
C THR A 83 -7.43 -1.52 21.69
N GLU A 84 -7.42 -2.02 20.46
CA GLU A 84 -8.49 -1.82 19.48
C GLU A 84 -8.57 -3.06 18.59
N THR A 85 -9.78 -3.58 18.34
CA THR A 85 -9.97 -4.67 17.37
C THR A 85 -11.37 -4.63 16.79
N SER A 86 -11.48 -4.82 15.49
CA SER A 86 -12.72 -5.14 14.78
C SER A 86 -12.69 -6.53 14.12
N CYS A 87 -11.58 -7.28 14.27
CA CYS A 87 -11.41 -8.60 13.68
C CYS A 87 -12.00 -9.70 14.58
N GLU A 88 -12.70 -10.66 13.98
CA GLU A 88 -13.12 -11.87 14.69
C GLU A 88 -11.90 -12.67 15.18
N GLY A 89 -12.02 -13.25 16.38
CA GLY A 89 -10.95 -14.04 17.00
C GLY A 89 -9.86 -13.23 17.70
N SER A 90 -10.01 -11.90 17.83
CA SER A 90 -9.18 -11.07 18.70
C SER A 90 -10.05 -10.32 19.70
N ALA A 91 -9.61 -10.25 20.96
CA ALA A 91 -10.33 -9.57 22.03
C ALA A 91 -9.53 -8.39 22.59
N LEU A 92 -10.25 -7.36 23.05
CA LEU A 92 -9.64 -6.26 23.78
C LEU A 92 -9.00 -6.78 25.09
N GLY A 93 -7.79 -6.33 25.37
CA GLY A 93 -7.01 -6.79 26.52
C GLY A 93 -6.18 -8.05 26.26
N ASP A 94 -6.30 -8.71 25.10
CA ASP A 94 -5.45 -9.85 24.74
C ASP A 94 -3.97 -9.46 24.83
N THR A 95 -3.18 -10.29 25.51
CA THR A 95 -1.73 -10.06 25.64
C THR A 95 -0.92 -11.12 24.93
N LYS A 96 0.11 -10.69 24.22
CA LYS A 96 1.09 -11.56 23.55
C LYS A 96 2.50 -11.06 23.84
N THR A 97 3.46 -11.97 23.88
CA THR A 97 4.87 -11.61 24.07
C THR A 97 5.69 -12.19 22.92
N GLU A 98 6.49 -11.35 22.29
CA GLU A 98 7.44 -11.73 21.25
C GLU A 98 8.86 -11.33 21.69
N GLN A 99 9.87 -12.01 21.14
CA GLN A 99 11.26 -11.57 21.23
C GLN A 99 11.65 -10.96 19.89
N TRP A 100 12.13 -9.72 19.89
CA TRP A 100 12.56 -9.01 18.69
C TRP A 100 14.09 -8.91 18.69
N GLU A 101 14.73 -9.35 17.61
CA GLU A 101 16.16 -9.19 17.38
C GLU A 101 16.38 -8.11 16.32
N MET A 102 16.99 -7.01 16.73
CA MET A 102 17.18 -5.81 15.91
C MET A 102 18.63 -5.72 15.44
N SER A 103 18.82 -5.47 14.15
CA SER A 103 20.13 -5.33 13.51
C SER A 103 20.08 -4.26 12.42
N TYR A 104 21.21 -3.61 12.14
CA TYR A 104 21.37 -2.76 10.97
C TYR A 104 21.86 -3.61 9.80
N LYS A 105 21.25 -3.42 8.64
CA LYS A 105 21.73 -3.96 7.37
C LYS A 105 21.85 -2.80 6.40
N GLU A 106 23.08 -2.52 5.98
CA GLU A 106 23.47 -1.37 5.15
C GLU A 106 23.10 -0.02 5.78
N ASN A 107 21.82 0.35 5.75
CA ASN A 107 21.31 1.62 6.31
C ASN A 107 19.84 1.53 6.78
N HIS A 108 19.28 0.32 6.87
CA HIS A 108 17.94 0.07 7.36
C HIS A 108 17.98 -0.87 8.55
N ILE A 109 16.97 -0.76 9.41
CA ILE A 109 16.81 -1.69 10.53
C ILE A 109 16.03 -2.90 10.05
N VAL A 110 16.56 -4.06 10.38
CA VAL A 110 15.90 -5.35 10.24
C VAL A 110 15.54 -5.84 11.64
N VAL A 111 14.26 -6.17 11.84
CA VAL A 111 13.73 -6.73 13.08
C VAL A 111 13.19 -8.12 12.83
N LYS A 112 13.80 -9.13 13.45
CA LYS A 112 13.30 -10.50 13.44
C LYS A 112 12.46 -10.74 14.68
N ALA A 113 11.18 -11.05 14.51
CA ALA A 113 10.26 -11.30 15.60
C ALA A 113 10.04 -12.81 15.80
N TYR A 114 10.23 -13.26 17.03
CA TYR A 114 10.14 -14.65 17.44
C TYR A 114 9.01 -14.84 18.45
N SER A 115 8.25 -15.93 18.28
CA SER A 115 7.33 -16.46 19.28
C SER A 115 7.94 -17.73 19.85
N GLY A 116 8.56 -17.63 21.02
CA GLY A 116 9.41 -18.69 21.55
C GLY A 116 10.64 -18.88 20.66
N LEU A 117 10.81 -20.07 20.09
CA LEU A 117 11.92 -20.41 19.18
C LEU A 117 11.59 -20.22 17.70
N VAL A 118 10.32 -19.91 17.37
CA VAL A 118 9.85 -19.84 15.98
C VAL A 118 9.92 -18.40 15.49
N LEU A 119 10.64 -18.17 14.38
CA LEU A 119 10.62 -16.90 13.66
C LEU A 119 9.24 -16.71 13.03
N THR A 120 8.48 -15.74 13.51
CA THR A 120 7.12 -15.48 13.02
C THR A 120 7.08 -14.41 11.95
N ARG A 121 7.93 -13.37 12.06
CA ARG A 121 7.95 -12.23 11.14
C ARG A 121 9.33 -11.60 11.00
N VAL A 122 9.53 -10.94 9.87
CA VAL A 122 10.68 -10.05 9.64
C VAL A 122 10.13 -8.70 9.23
N TYR A 123 10.59 -7.65 9.91
CA TYR A 123 10.26 -6.27 9.57
C TYR A 123 11.49 -5.54 9.05
N THR A 124 11.25 -4.57 8.19
CA THR A 124 12.24 -3.61 7.71
C THR A 124 11.77 -2.19 7.98
N GLY A 125 12.70 -1.28 8.20
CA GLY A 125 12.35 0.11 8.46
C GLY A 125 13.52 1.00 8.82
N SER A 126 13.21 2.09 9.51
CA SER A 126 14.18 3.11 9.89
C SER A 126 14.01 3.53 11.34
N TYR A 127 15.10 4.02 11.91
CA TYR A 127 15.10 4.66 13.22
C TYR A 127 15.65 6.07 13.08
N LYS A 128 14.84 7.04 13.46
CA LYS A 128 15.18 8.46 13.39
C LYS A 128 14.47 9.20 14.53
N ASP A 129 15.15 10.17 15.13
CA ASP A 129 14.56 11.03 16.17
C ASP A 129 13.96 10.25 17.35
N ASN A 130 14.64 9.19 17.79
CA ASN A 130 14.17 8.23 18.81
C ASN A 130 12.91 7.44 18.43
N VAL A 131 12.49 7.45 17.17
CA VAL A 131 11.32 6.70 16.69
C VAL A 131 11.77 5.59 15.74
N LEU A 132 11.46 4.35 16.09
CA LEU A 132 11.57 3.17 15.23
C LEU A 132 10.27 3.01 14.46
N LYS A 133 10.33 3.08 13.14
CA LYS A 133 9.19 2.80 12.24
C LYS A 133 9.53 1.60 11.37
N ILE A 134 8.72 0.54 11.47
CA ILE A 134 8.96 -0.72 10.78
C ILE A 134 7.68 -1.26 10.13
N VAL A 135 7.85 -1.93 8.99
CA VAL A 135 6.80 -2.61 8.20
C VAL A 135 7.25 -4.03 7.91
N GLU A 136 6.31 -4.96 7.81
CA GLU A 136 6.61 -6.35 7.47
C GLU A 136 7.29 -6.44 6.08
N GLU A 137 8.44 -7.13 6.00
CA GLU A 137 9.26 -7.20 4.78
C GLU A 137 8.52 -7.90 3.64
N LYS A 138 7.72 -8.91 3.97
CA LYS A 138 6.92 -9.70 3.03
C LYS A 138 5.46 -9.64 3.49
N PRO A 139 4.74 -8.55 3.19
CA PRO A 139 3.33 -8.46 3.54
C PRO A 139 2.57 -9.55 2.80
N ASN A 140 1.69 -10.25 3.52
CA ASN A 140 0.68 -11.07 2.86
C ASN A 140 -0.28 -10.14 2.10
N SER A 141 -0.83 -10.60 0.97
CA SER A 141 -1.74 -9.79 0.13
C SER A 141 -2.94 -9.22 0.90
N ASP A 142 -3.29 -9.84 2.02
CA ASP A 142 -4.54 -9.60 2.74
C ASP A 142 -4.33 -8.79 4.03
N ALA A 143 -3.08 -8.52 4.43
CA ALA A 143 -2.78 -7.84 5.69
C ALA A 143 -1.51 -6.98 5.60
N LEU A 144 -1.63 -5.71 5.96
CA LEU A 144 -0.51 -4.81 6.20
C LEU A 144 -0.20 -4.78 7.70
N ILE A 145 1.02 -5.14 8.07
CA ILE A 145 1.49 -5.09 9.46
C ILE A 145 2.60 -4.06 9.58
N SER A 146 2.41 -3.10 10.49
CA SER A 146 3.39 -2.06 10.79
C SER A 146 3.51 -1.84 12.28
N ALA A 147 4.64 -1.32 12.74
CA ALA A 147 4.83 -0.90 14.12
C ALA A 147 5.65 0.39 14.21
N THR A 148 5.29 1.20 15.19
CA THR A 148 6.00 2.42 15.56
C THR A 148 6.33 2.34 17.04
N LEU A 149 7.61 2.50 17.39
CA LEU A 149 8.07 2.51 18.78
C LEU A 149 8.92 3.74 19.04
N ASN A 150 8.72 4.35 20.19
CA ASN A 150 9.54 5.45 20.69
C ASN A 150 10.55 4.89 21.69
N PHE A 151 11.80 5.30 21.55
CA PHE A 151 12.86 4.93 22.46
C PHE A 151 12.76 5.77 23.73
N LEU A 152 12.65 5.08 24.86
CA LEU A 152 12.68 5.65 26.19
C LEU A 152 14.06 5.45 26.83
N ALA A 153 14.32 6.19 27.89
CA ALA A 153 15.49 5.94 28.73
C ALA A 153 15.54 4.47 29.24
N GLU A 154 16.74 4.02 29.58
CA GLU A 154 17.01 2.72 30.26
C GLU A 154 16.75 1.47 29.40
N GLY A 155 16.79 1.59 28.06
CA GLY A 155 16.60 0.44 27.18
C GLY A 155 15.16 -0.06 27.20
N ARG A 156 14.21 0.88 27.24
CA ARG A 156 12.78 0.63 27.08
C ARG A 156 12.29 1.29 25.80
N MET A 157 11.25 0.72 25.19
CA MET A 157 10.52 1.37 24.12
C MET A 157 9.03 1.12 24.30
N ASP A 158 8.24 2.03 23.77
CA ASP A 158 6.78 1.97 23.81
C ASP A 158 6.18 2.55 22.54
N GLY A 159 5.02 2.04 22.16
CA GLY A 159 4.38 2.46 20.93
C GLY A 159 3.24 1.56 20.53
N SER A 160 3.04 1.38 19.24
CA SER A 160 1.92 0.62 18.70
C SER A 160 2.33 -0.28 17.55
N ARG A 161 1.58 -1.38 17.40
CA ARG A 161 1.56 -2.22 16.21
C ARG A 161 0.16 -2.21 15.64
N GLU A 162 0.07 -2.00 14.34
CA GLU A 162 -1.19 -2.03 13.60
C GLU A 162 -1.19 -3.19 12.62
N ILE A 163 -2.30 -3.91 12.60
CA ILE A 163 -2.62 -4.94 11.61
C ILE A 163 -3.86 -4.45 10.89
N VAL A 164 -3.70 -4.08 9.62
CA VAL A 164 -4.77 -3.60 8.75
C VAL A 164 -5.05 -4.68 7.72
N GLN A 165 -6.25 -5.23 7.75
CA GLN A 165 -6.76 -6.15 6.74
C GLN A 165 -7.83 -5.45 5.91
N LYS A 166 -8.35 -6.12 4.88
CA LYS A 166 -9.36 -5.55 3.98
C LYS A 166 -10.62 -5.05 4.72
N ASP A 167 -11.09 -5.82 5.70
CA ASP A 167 -12.38 -5.58 6.37
C ASP A 167 -12.25 -5.37 7.89
N CYS A 168 -11.04 -5.46 8.45
CA CYS A 168 -10.85 -5.33 9.90
C CYS A 168 -9.47 -4.78 10.28
N LYS A 169 -9.37 -4.24 11.49
CA LYS A 169 -8.18 -3.62 12.06
C LYS A 169 -7.92 -4.13 13.47
N ILE A 170 -6.65 -4.32 13.81
CA ILE A 170 -6.20 -4.58 15.18
C ILE A 170 -5.08 -3.61 15.53
N VAL A 171 -5.16 -3.00 16.71
CA VAL A 171 -4.11 -2.17 17.29
C VAL A 171 -3.64 -2.78 18.59
N TYR A 172 -2.34 -2.98 18.70
CA TYR A 172 -1.66 -3.40 19.92
C TYR A 172 -0.85 -2.24 20.48
N ALA A 173 -0.99 -1.95 21.77
CA ALA A 173 0.00 -1.20 22.52
C ALA A 173 1.23 -2.09 22.77
N LEU A 174 2.41 -1.57 22.45
CA LEU A 174 3.69 -2.24 22.61
C LEU A 174 4.44 -1.69 23.80
N ASN A 175 5.02 -2.59 24.59
CA ASN A 175 6.04 -2.28 25.58
C ASN A 175 7.24 -3.21 25.36
N ALA A 176 8.37 -2.63 24.98
CA ALA A 176 9.61 -3.36 24.71
C ALA A 176 10.65 -3.07 25.79
N LYS A 177 11.36 -4.10 26.22
CA LYS A 177 12.50 -4.00 27.14
C LYS A 177 13.71 -4.71 26.56
N LYS A 178 14.86 -4.05 26.57
CA LYS A 178 16.11 -4.64 26.10
C LYS A 178 16.51 -5.80 27.00
N LEU A 179 16.80 -6.94 26.38
CA LEU A 179 17.36 -8.09 27.06
C LEU A 179 18.86 -7.86 27.24
N LYS A 180 19.33 -8.12 28.45
CA LYS A 180 20.76 -8.00 28.80
C LYS A 180 21.59 -9.10 28.14
#